data_AF-I0WVL0-F1
#
_entry.id   AF-I0WVL0-F1
#
_cell.length_a   1.000
_cell.length_b   1.000
_cell.length_c   1.000
_cell.angle_alpha   90.00
_cell.angle_beta   90.00
_cell.angle_gamma   90.00
#
_symmetry.space_group_name_H-M   'P 1'
#
loop_
_entity.id
_entity.type
_entity.pdbx_description
1 polymer ?
#
loop_
_entity_poly.entity_id
_entity_poly.type
_entity_poly.pdbx_seq_one_letter_code
_entity_poly.pdbx_strand_id
1 'polypeptide(L)'
;MPTVSRPPTSGPAVSRRTALRFAAASAFGVASVPLLAGCADDADSDTEVDSLVAQSRLARRDAAGAAATIALLPDRGAALELVRAQRTAHADALDAEIARAAGTYPDGTAPTTSAPPSPTPTAPAPPPGLDQLRADLAESQRSAADSARALTAHRAGLCASISAACGTYLAVVLP
;
A
#
# COMPACT_ATOMS: atom_id res chain seq x y z
N MET A 1 -40.38 40.41 -29.66
CA MET A 1 -39.08 40.88 -30.20
C MET A 1 -38.73 42.16 -29.45
N PRO A 2 -37.57 42.30 -28.76
CA PRO A 2 -36.37 41.47 -28.79
C PRO A 2 -36.10 40.70 -27.48
N THR A 3 -35.52 39.51 -27.61
CA THR A 3 -34.85 38.75 -26.54
C THR A 3 -33.48 39.36 -26.29
N VAL A 4 -33.23 39.83 -25.07
CA VAL A 4 -31.90 40.28 -24.65
C VAL A 4 -31.08 39.06 -24.24
N SER A 5 -30.16 38.64 -25.09
CA SER A 5 -29.13 37.65 -24.76
C SER A 5 -28.01 38.33 -23.97
N ARG A 6 -27.82 37.94 -22.71
CA ARG A 6 -26.66 38.36 -21.90
C ARG A 6 -25.46 37.44 -22.23
N PRO A 7 -24.27 37.98 -22.54
CA PRO A 7 -23.08 37.15 -22.72
C PRO A 7 -22.61 36.60 -21.36
N PRO A 8 -22.01 35.39 -21.32
CA PRO A 8 -21.37 34.90 -20.11
C PRO A 8 -20.15 35.79 -19.81
N THR A 9 -20.13 36.39 -18.62
CA THR A 9 -18.95 37.04 -18.08
C THR A 9 -17.96 35.96 -17.62
N SER A 10 -16.99 35.62 -18.46
CA SER A 10 -15.82 34.84 -18.07
C SER A 10 -14.95 35.68 -17.14
N GLY A 11 -15.19 35.60 -15.83
CA GLY A 11 -14.24 36.07 -14.84
C GLY A 11 -12.98 35.18 -14.84
N PRO A 12 -11.81 35.69 -14.44
CA PRO A 12 -10.62 34.86 -14.34
C PRO A 12 -10.86 33.74 -13.33
N ALA A 13 -10.84 32.50 -13.80
CA ALA A 13 -10.88 31.33 -12.93
C ALA A 13 -9.55 31.24 -12.17
N VAL A 14 -9.51 31.85 -10.98
CA VAL A 14 -8.39 31.67 -10.05
C VAL A 14 -8.43 30.21 -9.58
N SER A 15 -7.62 29.38 -10.24
CA SER A 15 -7.47 27.97 -9.87
C SER A 15 -6.80 27.88 -8.50
N ARG A 16 -7.38 27.07 -7.60
CA ARG A 16 -6.79 26.76 -6.28
C ARG A 16 -5.35 26.23 -6.40
N ARG A 17 -5.01 25.63 -7.56
CA ARG A 17 -3.65 25.17 -7.90
C ARG A 17 -2.64 26.30 -8.13
N THR A 18 -3.07 27.51 -8.49
CA THR A 18 -2.18 28.67 -8.67
C THR A 18 -1.94 29.38 -7.35
N ALA A 19 -2.94 29.43 -6.46
CA ALA A 19 -2.79 30.00 -5.12
C ALA A 19 -1.78 29.22 -4.26
N LEU A 20 -1.75 27.88 -4.37
CA LEU A 20 -0.78 27.04 -3.66
C LEU A 20 0.66 27.17 -4.17
N ARG A 21 0.89 27.72 -5.37
CA ARG A 21 2.25 27.91 -5.92
C ARG A 21 2.88 29.25 -5.58
N PHE A 22 2.10 30.23 -5.11
CA PHE A 22 2.61 31.56 -4.73
C PHE A 22 2.78 31.77 -3.22
N ALA A 23 2.35 30.82 -2.37
CA ALA A 23 2.59 30.88 -0.92
C ALA A 23 4.01 30.42 -0.50
N ALA A 24 4.84 29.96 -1.43
CA ALA A 24 6.19 29.45 -1.13
C ALA A 24 7.32 30.48 -1.30
N ALA A 25 7.00 31.74 -1.64
CA ALA A 25 8.01 32.73 -2.08
C ALA A 25 8.19 33.94 -1.16
N SER A 26 7.75 33.92 0.10
CA SER A 26 7.96 35.06 1.01
C SER A 26 8.12 34.68 2.47
N ALA A 27 9.33 34.23 2.83
CA ALA A 27 10.01 34.60 4.07
C ALA A 27 11.38 33.91 4.14
N PHE A 28 12.40 34.54 3.56
CA PHE A 28 13.76 34.37 4.06
C PHE A 28 13.81 35.03 5.45
N GLY A 29 13.44 34.25 6.47
CA GLY A 29 13.63 34.55 7.89
C GLY A 29 14.47 33.44 8.47
N VAL A 30 15.67 33.80 8.91
CA VAL A 30 16.68 32.89 9.46
C VAL A 30 16.14 32.25 10.75
N ALA A 31 15.53 31.09 10.62
CA ALA A 31 15.45 30.09 11.67
C ALA A 31 15.89 28.79 11.02
N SER A 32 17.14 28.40 11.26
CA SER A 32 17.60 27.04 11.06
C SER A 32 16.80 26.14 11.98
N VAL A 33 15.59 25.78 11.56
CA VAL A 33 14.92 24.59 12.08
C VAL A 33 15.86 23.46 11.66
N PRO A 34 16.51 22.74 12.59
CA PRO A 34 17.15 21.51 12.19
C PRO A 34 16.01 20.68 11.61
N LEU A 35 16.05 20.42 10.30
CA LEU A 35 15.40 19.22 9.80
C LEU A 35 16.12 18.10 10.55
N LEU A 36 15.54 17.69 11.68
CA LEU A 36 15.74 16.37 12.23
C LEU A 36 15.15 15.43 11.16
N ALA A 37 15.87 15.26 10.05
CA ALA A 37 15.91 14.00 9.36
C ALA A 37 16.29 13.02 10.47
N GLY A 38 15.27 12.37 11.02
CA GLY A 38 15.44 11.46 12.14
C GLY A 38 16.50 10.47 11.73
N CYS A 39 17.66 10.55 12.38
CA CYS A 39 18.58 9.43 12.44
C CYS A 39 17.80 8.33 13.19
N ALA A 40 17.04 7.53 12.45
CA ALA A 40 16.66 6.22 12.94
C ALA A 40 17.98 5.50 13.21
N ASP A 41 18.10 4.92 14.40
CA ASP A 41 19.23 4.05 14.71
C ASP A 41 19.18 2.85 13.74
N ASP A 42 20.33 2.31 13.34
CA ASP A 42 20.39 1.24 12.35
C ASP A 42 19.51 0.04 12.76
N ALA A 43 19.41 -0.25 14.06
CA ALA A 43 18.57 -1.31 14.61
C ALA A 43 17.05 -1.09 14.43
N ASP A 44 16.59 0.17 14.49
CA ASP A 44 15.19 0.51 14.21
C ASP A 44 14.90 0.32 12.72
N SER A 45 15.85 0.69 11.85
CA SER A 45 15.71 0.56 10.40
C SER A 45 15.56 -0.90 9.95
N ASP A 46 16.30 -1.82 10.57
CA ASP A 46 16.23 -3.26 10.31
C ASP A 46 14.88 -3.85 10.70
N THR A 47 14.39 -3.49 11.89
CA THR A 47 13.08 -3.93 12.39
C THR A 47 11.95 -3.45 11.48
N GLU A 48 12.05 -2.21 10.98
CA GLU A 48 11.10 -1.69 10.01
C GLU A 48 11.13 -2.47 8.68
N VAL A 49 12.33 -2.83 8.17
CA VAL A 49 12.48 -3.64 6.95
C VAL A 49 11.89 -5.03 7.11
N ASP A 50 12.13 -5.70 8.24
CA ASP A 50 11.54 -7.01 8.54
C ASP A 50 10.00 -6.96 8.55
N SER A 51 9.43 -5.89 9.10
CA SER A 51 7.98 -5.65 9.05
C SER A 51 7.49 -5.55 7.60
N LEU A 52 8.18 -4.83 6.72
CA LEU A 52 7.81 -4.73 5.31
C LEU A 52 7.93 -6.07 4.57
N VAL A 53 8.94 -6.88 4.88
CA VAL A 53 9.09 -8.24 4.32
C VAL A 53 7.90 -9.11 4.72
N ALA A 54 7.47 -9.04 5.99
CA ALA A 54 6.28 -9.74 6.44
C ALA A 54 5.03 -9.28 5.67
N GLN A 55 4.83 -7.97 5.50
CA GLN A 55 3.71 -7.43 4.73
C GLN A 55 3.74 -7.86 3.25
N SER A 56 4.93 -7.93 2.63
CA SER A 56 5.06 -8.36 1.23
C SER A 56 4.62 -9.82 1.07
N ARG A 57 5.03 -10.70 1.98
CA ARG A 57 4.61 -12.10 2.00
C ARG A 57 3.09 -12.26 2.16
N LEU A 58 2.48 -11.49 3.07
CA LEU A 58 1.03 -11.47 3.24
C LEU A 58 0.32 -11.04 1.95
N ALA A 59 0.81 -9.98 1.29
CA ALA A 59 0.25 -9.51 0.03
C ALA A 59 0.34 -10.54 -1.10
N ARG A 60 1.47 -11.24 -1.22
CA ARG A 60 1.63 -12.35 -2.19
C ARG A 60 0.70 -13.51 -1.88
N ARG A 61 0.56 -13.90 -0.61
CA ARG A 61 -0.38 -14.95 -0.17
C ARG A 61 -1.81 -14.61 -0.56
N ASP A 62 -2.26 -13.39 -0.26
CA ASP A 62 -3.63 -12.97 -0.56
C ASP A 62 -3.89 -12.92 -2.08
N ALA A 63 -2.90 -12.47 -2.87
CA ALA A 63 -3.00 -12.48 -4.33
C ALA A 63 -3.12 -13.90 -4.88
N ALA A 64 -2.31 -14.84 -4.37
CA ALA A 64 -2.39 -16.25 -4.75
C ALA A 64 -3.73 -16.88 -4.34
N GLY A 65 -4.22 -16.55 -3.13
CA GLY A 65 -5.55 -16.96 -2.66
C GLY A 65 -6.66 -16.48 -3.58
N ALA A 66 -6.66 -15.20 -3.95
CA ALA A 66 -7.62 -14.63 -4.89
C ALA A 66 -7.56 -15.32 -6.26
N ALA A 67 -6.36 -15.60 -6.79
CA ALA A 67 -6.19 -16.33 -8.03
C ALA A 67 -6.78 -17.76 -7.96
N ALA A 68 -6.56 -18.47 -6.86
CA ALA A 68 -7.12 -19.80 -6.64
C ALA A 68 -8.66 -19.75 -6.53
N THR A 69 -9.21 -18.74 -5.85
CA THR A 69 -10.66 -18.57 -5.70
C THR A 69 -11.36 -18.24 -7.02
N ILE A 70 -10.71 -17.54 -7.97
CA ILE A 70 -11.29 -17.28 -9.31
C ILE A 70 -11.66 -18.59 -10.02
N ALA A 71 -10.81 -19.62 -9.91
CA ALA A 71 -11.06 -20.92 -10.53
C ALA A 71 -12.28 -21.65 -9.94
N LEU A 72 -12.65 -21.31 -8.70
CA LEU A 72 -13.79 -21.91 -7.99
C LEU A 72 -15.09 -21.12 -8.15
N LEU A 73 -14.98 -19.79 -8.31
CA LEU A 73 -16.11 -18.86 -8.29
C LEU A 73 -16.04 -17.89 -9.49
N PRO A 74 -16.23 -18.37 -10.73
CA PRO A 74 -16.11 -17.55 -11.94
C PRO A 74 -17.12 -16.39 -11.97
N ASP A 75 -18.30 -16.54 -11.37
CA ASP A 75 -19.32 -15.48 -11.25
C ASP A 75 -18.82 -14.27 -10.45
N ARG A 76 -17.80 -14.46 -9.60
CA ARG A 76 -17.10 -13.39 -8.86
C ARG A 76 -15.74 -13.03 -9.47
N GLY A 77 -15.44 -13.55 -10.65
CA GLY A 77 -14.12 -13.46 -11.27
C GLY A 77 -13.58 -12.04 -11.39
N ALA A 78 -14.40 -11.08 -11.83
CA ALA A 78 -13.97 -9.67 -11.95
C ALA A 78 -13.59 -9.03 -10.61
N ALA A 79 -14.37 -9.31 -9.55
CA ALA A 79 -14.10 -8.79 -8.20
C ALA A 79 -12.84 -9.43 -7.60
N LEU A 80 -12.69 -10.74 -7.75
CA LEU A 80 -11.52 -11.47 -7.29
C LEU A 80 -10.25 -11.09 -8.07
N GLU A 81 -10.38 -10.83 -9.37
CA GLU A 81 -9.28 -10.36 -10.21
C GLU A 81 -8.82 -8.96 -9.80
N LEU A 82 -9.74 -8.06 -9.42
CA LEU A 82 -9.40 -6.78 -8.82
C LEU A 82 -8.57 -6.96 -7.55
N VAL A 83 -9.00 -7.83 -6.63
CA VAL A 83 -8.25 -8.13 -5.40
C VAL A 83 -6.87 -8.71 -5.73
N ARG A 84 -6.79 -9.69 -6.63
CA ARG A 84 -5.53 -10.30 -7.06
C ARG A 84 -4.54 -9.27 -7.61
N ALA A 85 -5.01 -8.42 -8.53
CA ALA A 85 -4.19 -7.40 -9.17
C ALA A 85 -3.69 -6.36 -8.15
N GLN A 86 -4.58 -5.88 -7.28
CA GLN A 86 -4.20 -4.89 -6.27
C GLN A 86 -3.28 -5.47 -5.18
N ARG A 87 -3.52 -6.70 -4.69
CA ARG A 87 -2.61 -7.35 -3.72
C ARG A 87 -1.24 -7.63 -4.34
N THR A 88 -1.17 -7.96 -5.64
CA THR A 88 0.10 -8.01 -6.38
C THR A 88 0.80 -6.66 -6.39
N ALA A 89 0.09 -5.57 -6.74
CA ALA A 89 0.65 -4.23 -6.78
C ALA A 89 1.13 -3.74 -5.40
N HIS A 90 0.44 -4.12 -4.32
CA HIS A 90 0.89 -3.84 -2.96
C HIS A 90 2.19 -4.57 -2.61
N ALA A 91 2.30 -5.85 -2.98
CA ALA A 91 3.54 -6.61 -2.80
C ALA A 91 4.71 -5.97 -3.58
N ASP A 92 4.48 -5.56 -4.83
CA ASP A 92 5.50 -4.91 -5.64
C ASP A 92 5.93 -3.55 -5.05
N ALA A 93 5.01 -2.78 -4.50
CA ALA A 93 5.32 -1.52 -3.82
C ALA A 93 6.12 -1.73 -2.53
N LEU A 94 5.80 -2.79 -1.76
CA LEU A 94 6.55 -3.18 -0.58
C LEU A 94 7.96 -3.63 -0.95
N ASP A 95 8.10 -4.48 -1.97
CA ASP A 95 9.40 -4.96 -2.46
C ASP A 95 10.26 -3.79 -2.97
N ALA A 96 9.66 -2.80 -3.63
CA ALA A 96 10.36 -1.58 -4.05
C ALA A 96 10.86 -0.76 -2.85
N GLU A 97 10.05 -0.65 -1.79
CA GLU A 97 10.49 0.04 -0.56
C GLU A 97 11.58 -0.73 0.19
N ILE A 98 11.47 -2.05 0.27
CA ILE A 98 12.50 -2.93 0.84
C ILE A 98 13.81 -2.74 0.07
N ALA A 99 13.77 -2.70 -1.27
CA ALA A 99 14.96 -2.48 -2.08
C ALA A 99 15.57 -1.07 -1.87
N ARG A 100 14.74 -0.03 -1.71
CA ARG A 100 15.23 1.32 -1.36
C ARG A 100 15.90 1.34 0.01
N ALA A 101 15.29 0.67 0.99
CA ALA A 101 15.84 0.52 2.33
C ALA A 101 17.14 -0.30 2.34
N ALA A 102 17.24 -1.30 1.45
CA ALA A 102 18.41 -2.15 1.35
C ALA A 102 19.65 -1.37 0.85
N GLY A 103 19.44 -0.35 0.03
CA GLY A 103 20.49 0.59 -0.39
C GLY A 103 21.09 1.43 0.74
N THR A 104 20.62 1.23 1.99
CA THR A 104 21.11 1.87 3.21
C THR A 104 21.76 0.91 4.21
N TYR A 105 21.87 -0.40 3.94
CA TYR A 105 22.59 -1.32 4.85
C TYR A 105 24.09 -0.98 4.90
N PRO A 106 24.69 -0.76 6.10
CA PRO A 106 26.12 -0.51 6.22
C PRO A 106 27.00 -1.75 5.91
N ASP A 107 26.43 -2.96 5.89
CA ASP A 107 27.15 -4.22 5.68
C ASP A 107 27.08 -4.78 4.24
N GLY A 108 26.37 -4.10 3.33
CA GLY A 108 26.23 -4.51 1.93
C GLY A 108 25.39 -5.77 1.70
N THR A 109 24.67 -6.27 2.72
CA THR A 109 23.73 -7.38 2.55
C THR A 109 22.35 -6.87 2.11
N ALA A 110 21.62 -7.70 1.36
CA ALA A 110 20.25 -7.43 0.97
C ALA A 110 19.29 -8.26 1.83
N PRO A 111 18.17 -7.68 2.31
CA PRO A 111 17.14 -8.43 3.02
C PRO A 111 16.62 -9.55 2.11
N THR A 112 16.56 -10.77 2.66
CA THR A 112 16.22 -11.95 1.88
C THR A 112 14.70 -12.05 1.69
N THR A 113 14.21 -11.74 0.49
CA THR A 113 12.86 -12.13 0.04
C THR A 113 12.84 -13.62 -0.31
N SER A 114 13.23 -14.48 0.63
CA SER A 114 13.24 -15.92 0.38
C SER A 114 11.80 -16.43 0.35
N ALA A 115 11.40 -17.03 -0.77
CA ALA A 115 10.19 -17.84 -0.84
C ALA A 115 10.27 -18.97 0.20
N PRO A 116 9.16 -19.34 0.86
CA PRO A 116 9.16 -20.45 1.81
C PRO A 116 9.62 -21.74 1.13
N PRO A 117 10.30 -22.65 1.85
CA PRO A 117 10.71 -23.94 1.30
C PRO A 117 9.49 -24.71 0.76
N SER A 118 9.65 -25.36 -0.39
CA SER A 118 8.62 -26.20 -1.00
C SER A 118 8.10 -27.22 0.01
N PRO A 119 6.76 -27.36 0.17
CA PRO A 119 6.23 -28.29 1.15
C PRO A 119 6.44 -29.72 0.64
N THR A 120 6.72 -30.64 1.56
CA THR A 120 6.66 -32.08 1.33
C THR A 120 5.26 -32.43 0.80
N PRO A 121 5.11 -33.29 -0.24
CA PRO A 121 3.81 -33.58 -0.83
C PRO A 121 2.88 -34.24 0.21
N THR A 122 2.03 -33.41 0.80
CA THR A 122 0.87 -33.83 1.59
C THR A 122 -0.32 -33.90 0.64
N ALA A 123 -1.27 -34.78 0.94
CA ALA A 123 -2.52 -34.88 0.17
C ALA A 123 -3.11 -33.48 -0.10
N PRO A 124 -3.65 -33.20 -1.31
CA PRO A 124 -4.14 -31.87 -1.65
C PRO A 124 -5.18 -31.41 -0.63
N ALA A 125 -4.84 -30.40 0.17
CA ALA A 125 -5.83 -29.69 0.95
C ALA A 125 -6.85 -29.08 -0.03
N PRO A 126 -8.16 -29.11 0.29
CA PRO A 126 -9.15 -28.46 -0.55
C PRO A 126 -8.74 -27.00 -0.78
N PRO A 127 -8.87 -26.49 -2.02
CA PRO A 127 -8.43 -25.15 -2.34
C PRO A 127 -9.16 -24.13 -1.44
N PRO A 128 -8.47 -23.09 -0.95
CA PRO A 128 -9.07 -22.12 -0.05
C PRO A 128 -10.28 -21.47 -0.72
N GLY A 129 -11.46 -21.66 -0.09
CA GLY A 129 -12.69 -21.04 -0.52
C GLY A 129 -12.72 -19.53 -0.22
N LEU A 130 -13.79 -18.86 -0.62
CA LEU A 130 -13.95 -17.42 -0.42
C LEU A 130 -13.83 -17.00 1.05
N ASP A 131 -14.35 -17.80 1.98
CA ASP A 131 -14.29 -17.50 3.42
C ASP A 131 -12.86 -17.49 3.94
N GLN A 132 -12.01 -18.40 3.46
CA GLN A 132 -10.59 -18.41 3.82
C GLN A 132 -9.88 -17.17 3.25
N LEU A 133 -10.15 -16.81 2.00
CA LEU A 133 -9.59 -15.59 1.41
C LEU A 133 -10.00 -14.35 2.23
N ARG A 134 -11.24 -14.27 2.70
CA ARG A 134 -11.70 -13.17 3.55
C ARG A 134 -11.02 -13.16 4.92
N ALA A 135 -10.83 -14.32 5.53
CA ALA A 135 -10.08 -14.43 6.78
C ALA A 135 -8.62 -13.97 6.59
N ASP A 136 -7.97 -14.40 5.51
CA ASP A 136 -6.60 -13.99 5.18
C ASP A 136 -6.49 -12.48 4.94
N LEU A 137 -7.43 -11.89 4.20
CA LEU A 137 -7.50 -10.44 3.97
C LEU A 137 -7.78 -9.66 5.26
N ALA A 138 -8.60 -10.19 6.17
CA ALA A 138 -8.86 -9.57 7.48
C ALA A 138 -7.62 -9.60 8.38
N GLU A 139 -6.85 -10.68 8.31
CA GLU A 139 -5.55 -10.76 8.98
C GLU A 139 -4.55 -9.76 8.40
N SER A 140 -4.42 -9.72 7.07
CA SER A 140 -3.58 -8.74 6.38
C SER A 140 -3.98 -7.30 6.69
N GLN A 141 -5.28 -7.00 6.81
CA GLN A 141 -5.76 -5.69 7.22
C GLN A 141 -5.25 -5.32 8.62
N ARG A 142 -5.45 -6.19 9.62
CA ARG A 142 -5.04 -5.94 11.00
C ARG A 142 -3.53 -5.80 11.12
N SER A 143 -2.79 -6.74 10.53
CA SER A 143 -1.33 -6.73 10.52
C SER A 143 -0.75 -5.45 9.89
N ALA A 144 -1.32 -4.99 8.76
CA ALA A 144 -0.92 -3.74 8.13
C ALA A 144 -1.28 -2.51 8.98
N ALA A 145 -2.43 -2.50 9.64
CA ALA A 145 -2.82 -1.43 10.56
C ALA A 145 -1.86 -1.34 11.76
N ASP A 146 -1.46 -2.47 12.31
CA ASP A 146 -0.52 -2.54 13.43
C ASP A 146 0.87 -2.08 13.00
N SER A 147 1.34 -2.54 11.82
CA SER A 147 2.59 -2.07 11.22
C SER A 147 2.55 -0.55 10.96
N ALA A 148 1.44 0.00 10.47
CA ALA A 148 1.30 1.44 10.24
C ALA A 148 1.44 2.30 11.51
N ARG A 149 1.17 1.73 12.69
CA ARG A 149 1.35 2.42 13.98
C ARG A 149 2.79 2.31 14.51
N ALA A 150 3.51 1.26 14.12
CA ALA A 150 4.87 0.97 14.57
C ALA A 150 5.94 1.58 13.66
N LEU A 151 5.65 1.70 12.36
CA LEU A 151 6.57 2.23 11.35
C LEU A 151 6.53 3.76 11.29
N THR A 152 7.53 4.34 10.65
CA THR A 152 7.63 5.79 10.46
C THR A 152 7.40 6.24 9.00
N ALA A 153 7.05 7.52 8.85
CA ALA A 153 7.01 8.25 7.58
C ALA A 153 6.34 7.49 6.40
N HIS A 154 7.09 7.28 5.32
CA HIS A 154 6.57 6.67 4.09
C HIS A 154 6.09 5.23 4.31
N ARG A 155 6.81 4.45 5.13
CA ARG A 155 6.50 3.05 5.44
C ARG A 155 5.19 2.93 6.21
N ALA A 156 4.98 3.82 7.19
CA ALA A 156 3.71 3.95 7.90
C ALA A 156 2.54 4.25 6.94
N GLY A 157 2.73 5.22 6.05
CA GLY A 157 1.72 5.58 5.04
C GLY A 157 1.41 4.44 4.07
N LEU A 158 2.43 3.70 3.63
CA LEU A 158 2.27 2.53 2.76
C LEU A 158 1.43 1.45 3.47
N CYS A 159 1.77 1.06 4.69
CA CYS A 159 1.01 0.07 5.46
C CYS A 159 -0.41 0.53 5.79
N ALA A 160 -0.62 1.82 6.09
CA ALA A 160 -1.95 2.38 6.30
C ALA A 160 -2.82 2.28 5.04
N SER A 161 -2.26 2.57 3.86
CA SER A 161 -2.97 2.44 2.59
C SER A 161 -3.36 0.99 2.29
N ILE A 162 -2.49 0.04 2.62
CA ILE A 162 -2.74 -1.39 2.46
C ILE A 162 -3.87 -1.86 3.38
N SER A 163 -3.86 -1.46 4.66
CA SER A 163 -4.95 -1.74 5.59
C SER A 163 -6.29 -1.21 5.06
N ALA A 164 -6.33 0.04 4.59
CA ALA A 164 -7.54 0.63 4.03
C ALA A 164 -8.06 -0.12 2.80
N ALA A 165 -7.15 -0.54 1.92
CA ALA A 165 -7.48 -1.33 0.74
C ALA A 165 -8.07 -2.70 1.12
N CYS A 166 -7.43 -3.43 2.04
CA CYS A 166 -7.95 -4.70 2.55
C CYS A 166 -9.33 -4.56 3.20
N GLY A 167 -9.55 -3.50 3.98
CA GLY A 167 -10.88 -3.20 4.53
C GLY A 167 -11.93 -2.93 3.45
N THR A 168 -11.54 -2.24 2.37
CA THR A 168 -12.41 -2.02 1.20
C THR A 168 -12.75 -3.33 0.49
N TYR A 169 -11.79 -4.25 0.37
CA TYR A 169 -12.06 -5.56 -0.21
C TYR A 169 -13.10 -6.33 0.59
N LEU A 170 -12.99 -6.32 1.92
CA LEU A 170 -13.89 -7.06 2.80
C LEU A 170 -15.29 -6.46 2.91
N ALA A 171 -15.39 -5.13 2.85
CA ALA A 171 -16.65 -4.41 3.06
C ALA A 171 -17.44 -4.16 1.77
N VAL A 172 -16.75 -4.08 0.62
CA VAL A 172 -17.35 -3.61 -0.64
C VAL A 172 -17.15 -4.59 -1.78
N VAL A 173 -15.93 -5.08 -1.99
CA VAL A 173 -15.60 -5.88 -3.18
C VAL A 173 -16.03 -7.33 -3.03
N LEU A 174 -15.80 -7.90 -1.84
CA LEU A 174 -16.12 -9.28 -1.47
C LEU A 174 -17.04 -9.26 -0.23
N PRO A 175 -18.28 -8.73 -0.35
CA PRO A 175 -19.20 -8.59 0.77
C PRO A 175 -19.71 -9.94 1.29
#